data_AF-A0A9D1X368-F1
#
_entry.id   AF-A0A9D1X368-F1
#
_cell.length_a   1.000
_cell.length_b   1.000
_cell.length_c   1.000
_cell.angle_alpha   90.00
_cell.angle_beta   90.00
_cell.angle_gamma   90.00
#
_symmetry.space_group_name_H-M   'P 1'
#
loop_
_entity.id
_entity.type
_entity.pdbx_description
1 polymer ?
#
loop_
_entity_poly.entity_id
_entity_poly.type
_entity_poly.pdbx_seq_one_letter_code
_entity_poly.pdbx_strand_id
1 'polypeptide(L)'
;MKKLGKHYLALLVFVAAFVVFAQVGCAARKPVRMSKSSITMVAGKMKKLKLQQAKNKKVQWSVSNKKVLSVDEKGRVYALKSGSAYVKAQYKNRVYKCKVTVVGFNRQKLTLAHGDKYKLKLKNAKAVRWYSKDPKVAKVSSKGVVKGKKTGKTTVICQTSSGRKIKCKVYVASLSNAASEMVIGTSRKVDVLNTGNACAWSSSASDVATVAPDGTVQAIKNGTTTIRCKTGKASLSYSLKVINPNNIVTEKASLPADTSADSVTVTINSYPTNKTYTIWKQNAKENIIESLPHYMPGHGCSASSLACVLSGYAGFTQLPRYIVENVEFNLFGSEWVTNYSKKDTDSSKDRPDPISLYGITKVLESYHVGYKLVRDFDDVSALTEIENHLKTGNPVIFIVDNESRFGGLKNKWTSSYHCMTMLGMTDTNEVIVADTVNRSTSIFGKNQRIKYAPLYELLGYMFPCTNTTSTSVYWSGKGSSGGYILVNPQG
;
A
#
# COMPACT_ATOMS: atom_id res chain seq x y z
N MET A 1 114.06 -12.64 69.86
CA MET A 1 112.85 -11.80 69.78
C MET A 1 112.96 -10.84 68.59
N LYS A 2 111.85 -10.67 67.85
CA LYS A 2 111.55 -9.61 66.86
C LYS A 2 112.11 -9.78 65.44
N LYS A 3 111.28 -10.35 64.55
CA LYS A 3 110.62 -9.65 63.41
C LYS A 3 109.99 -10.68 62.45
N LEU A 4 108.82 -11.20 62.81
CA LEU A 4 107.95 -11.97 61.91
C LEU A 4 106.52 -11.44 62.10
N GLY A 5 106.16 -10.32 61.45
CA GLY A 5 104.92 -9.63 61.85
C GLY A 5 104.35 -8.51 60.98
N LYS A 6 104.76 -8.34 59.71
CA LYS A 6 104.11 -7.32 58.83
C LYS A 6 103.74 -7.78 57.42
N HIS A 7 104.04 -9.01 57.00
CA HIS A 7 103.71 -9.48 55.64
C HIS A 7 102.52 -10.47 55.56
N TYR A 8 102.15 -11.13 56.66
CA TYR A 8 100.98 -12.03 56.68
C TYR A 8 99.63 -11.30 56.86
N LEU A 9 99.61 -10.13 57.49
CA LEU A 9 98.39 -9.34 57.67
C LEU A 9 97.97 -8.60 56.38
N ALA A 10 98.94 -8.22 55.54
CA ALA A 10 98.65 -7.60 54.24
C ALA A 10 98.07 -8.61 53.23
N LEU A 11 98.50 -9.88 53.29
CA LEU A 11 98.00 -10.93 52.40
C LEU A 11 96.57 -11.38 52.75
N LEU A 12 96.22 -11.43 54.03
CA LEU A 12 94.86 -11.77 54.49
C LEU A 12 93.84 -10.64 54.22
N VAL A 13 94.26 -9.38 54.30
CA VAL A 13 93.39 -8.22 53.95
C VAL A 13 93.20 -8.10 52.43
N PHE A 14 94.21 -8.47 51.62
CA PHE A 14 94.06 -8.47 50.15
C PHE A 14 93.18 -9.62 49.64
N VAL A 15 93.26 -10.81 50.24
CA VAL A 15 92.41 -11.95 49.86
C VAL A 15 90.95 -11.74 50.31
N ALA A 16 90.72 -11.10 51.47
CA ALA A 16 89.36 -10.72 51.88
C ALA A 16 88.75 -9.59 51.01
N ALA A 17 89.56 -8.62 50.55
CA ALA A 17 89.10 -7.56 49.64
C ALA A 17 88.82 -8.08 48.20
N PHE A 18 89.52 -9.13 47.75
CA PHE A 18 89.29 -9.72 46.43
C PHE A 18 88.06 -10.63 46.36
N VAL A 19 87.63 -11.21 47.50
CA VAL A 19 86.43 -12.06 47.57
C VAL A 19 85.13 -11.23 47.73
N VAL A 20 85.21 -9.98 48.21
CA VAL A 20 84.02 -9.10 48.34
C VAL A 20 83.67 -8.34 47.05
N PHE A 21 84.60 -8.19 46.08
CA PHE A 21 84.32 -7.52 44.80
C PHE A 21 83.80 -8.42 43.66
N ALA A 22 83.77 -9.74 43.85
CA ALA A 22 83.31 -10.69 42.83
C ALA A 22 81.81 -11.05 42.93
N GLN A 23 81.00 -10.25 43.62
CA GLN A 23 79.53 -10.41 43.67
C GLN A 23 78.73 -9.23 43.12
N VAL A 24 79.32 -8.39 42.26
CA VAL A 24 78.48 -7.63 41.31
C VAL A 24 78.06 -8.60 40.21
N GLY A 25 77.03 -9.40 40.50
CA GLY A 25 76.34 -10.19 39.50
C GLY A 25 75.97 -9.26 38.35
N CYS A 26 76.64 -9.42 37.20
CA CYS A 26 76.31 -8.71 35.99
C CYS A 26 74.93 -9.21 35.56
N ALA A 27 73.87 -8.56 36.04
CA ALA A 27 72.51 -8.94 35.72
C ALA A 27 72.32 -8.82 34.20
N ALA A 28 72.36 -9.95 33.52
CA ALA A 28 72.23 -10.03 32.07
C ALA A 28 70.97 -9.25 31.63
N ARG A 29 71.17 -8.27 30.75
CA ARG A 29 70.09 -7.41 30.26
C ARG A 29 69.03 -8.26 29.57
N LYS A 30 67.82 -8.31 30.14
CA LYS A 30 66.69 -9.11 29.61
C LYS A 30 66.45 -8.81 28.12
N PRO A 31 66.29 -9.83 27.25
CA PRO A 31 66.14 -9.63 25.81
C PRO A 31 64.82 -8.94 25.46
N VAL A 32 64.81 -8.18 24.36
CA VAL A 32 63.60 -7.60 23.79
C VAL A 32 62.66 -8.72 23.38
N ARG A 33 61.40 -8.65 23.84
CA ARG A 33 60.41 -9.70 23.57
C ARG A 33 59.00 -9.15 23.53
N MET A 34 58.12 -9.86 22.83
CA MET A 34 56.69 -9.58 22.86
C MET A 34 56.11 -9.93 24.22
N SER A 35 55.18 -9.09 24.69
CA SER A 35 54.40 -9.35 25.91
C SER A 35 53.69 -10.71 25.90
N LYS A 36 53.31 -11.23 24.72
CA LYS A 36 52.77 -12.57 24.49
C LYS A 36 53.18 -13.07 23.10
N SER A 37 53.50 -14.36 22.98
CA SER A 37 53.79 -15.03 21.70
C SER A 37 52.53 -15.51 20.96
N SER A 38 51.45 -15.80 21.70
CA SER A 38 50.14 -16.15 21.16
C SER A 38 49.01 -15.59 22.04
N ILE A 39 47.94 -15.13 21.42
CA ILE A 39 46.71 -14.71 22.10
C ILE A 39 45.47 -15.19 21.35
N THR A 40 44.41 -15.54 22.09
CA THR A 40 43.09 -15.80 21.52
C THR A 40 42.15 -14.66 21.88
N MET A 41 41.47 -14.07 20.89
CA MET A 41 40.56 -12.93 21.05
C MET A 41 39.14 -13.26 20.56
N VAL A 42 38.14 -12.55 21.06
CA VAL A 42 36.77 -12.60 20.52
C VAL A 42 36.61 -11.46 19.51
N ALA A 43 35.97 -11.71 18.37
CA ALA A 43 35.71 -10.68 17.37
C ALA A 43 34.98 -9.46 17.98
N GLY A 44 35.41 -8.25 17.64
CA GLY A 44 34.97 -6.97 18.21
C GLY A 44 35.71 -6.53 19.48
N LYS A 45 36.67 -7.31 20.00
CA LYS A 45 37.46 -6.94 21.19
C LYS A 45 38.84 -6.40 20.82
N MET A 46 39.42 -5.62 21.73
CA MET A 46 40.76 -5.03 21.63
C MET A 46 41.68 -5.58 22.71
N LYS A 47 42.97 -5.71 22.40
CA LYS A 47 44.02 -6.00 23.39
C LYS A 47 45.29 -5.24 23.03
N LYS A 48 45.90 -4.57 24.02
CA LYS A 48 47.20 -3.93 23.84
C LYS A 48 48.32 -4.95 23.95
N LEU A 49 49.19 -5.00 22.93
CA LEU A 49 50.47 -5.69 22.98
C LEU A 49 51.57 -4.68 23.28
N LYS A 50 52.53 -5.10 24.12
CA LYS A 50 53.74 -4.34 24.40
C LYS A 50 54.94 -5.11 23.87
N LEU A 51 55.91 -4.39 23.31
CA LEU A 51 57.26 -4.90 23.10
C LEU A 51 58.08 -4.53 24.35
N GLN A 52 58.40 -5.52 25.17
CA GLN A 52 59.10 -5.33 26.43
C GLN A 52 60.60 -5.07 26.19
N GLN A 53 61.24 -4.27 27.05
CA GLN A 53 62.67 -3.94 27.00
C GLN A 53 63.13 -3.15 25.76
N ALA A 54 62.18 -2.62 24.97
CA ALA A 54 62.46 -1.68 23.87
C ALA A 54 62.66 -0.27 24.44
N LYS A 55 63.91 0.22 24.50
CA LYS A 55 64.27 1.52 25.12
C LYS A 55 64.02 2.73 24.20
N ASN A 56 64.03 2.53 22.88
CA ASN A 56 63.75 3.59 21.89
C ASN A 56 62.30 3.44 21.38
N LYS A 57 61.48 4.51 21.46
CA LYS A 57 60.01 4.45 21.30
C LYS A 57 59.49 4.10 19.90
N LYS A 58 60.33 3.99 18.85
CA LYS A 58 59.86 3.76 17.47
C LYS A 58 59.73 2.26 17.16
N VAL A 59 58.61 1.66 17.55
CA VAL A 59 58.21 0.29 17.18
C VAL A 59 57.18 0.38 16.05
N GLN A 60 57.46 -0.29 14.93
CA GLN A 60 56.53 -0.33 13.79
C GLN A 60 55.62 -1.55 13.89
N TRP A 61 54.31 -1.32 13.93
CA TRP A 61 53.31 -2.37 14.09
C TRP A 61 52.63 -2.68 12.76
N SER A 62 52.48 -3.97 12.45
CA SER A 62 51.72 -4.42 11.28
C SER A 62 51.01 -5.74 11.55
N VAL A 63 50.07 -6.11 10.67
CA VAL A 63 49.33 -7.38 10.74
C VAL A 63 49.50 -8.17 9.45
N SER A 64 49.52 -9.49 9.54
CA SER A 64 49.61 -10.37 8.36
C SER A 64 48.31 -10.49 7.59
N ASN A 65 47.16 -10.18 8.18
CA ASN A 65 45.86 -10.22 7.51
C ASN A 65 44.92 -9.12 8.06
N LYS A 66 44.79 -8.03 7.30
CA LYS A 66 43.96 -6.87 7.62
C LYS A 66 42.44 -7.18 7.65
N LYS A 67 41.99 -8.30 7.07
CA LYS A 67 40.56 -8.73 7.14
C LYS A 67 40.20 -9.37 8.49
N VAL A 68 41.20 -9.86 9.23
CA VAL A 68 41.02 -10.57 10.52
C VAL A 68 41.34 -9.65 11.70
N LEU A 69 42.39 -8.82 11.58
CA LEU A 69 42.89 -7.95 12.64
C LEU A 69 43.27 -6.57 12.10
N SER A 70 43.31 -5.58 12.98
CA SER A 70 44.10 -4.36 12.79
C SER A 70 44.95 -4.10 14.02
N VAL A 71 46.00 -3.28 13.87
CA VAL A 71 46.84 -2.81 14.97
C VAL A 71 47.15 -1.34 14.73
N ASP A 72 47.14 -0.54 15.78
CA ASP A 72 47.59 0.86 15.70
C ASP A 72 49.05 1.04 16.15
N GLU A 73 49.56 2.25 15.98
CA GLU A 73 50.93 2.62 16.33
C GLU A 73 51.28 2.42 17.81
N LYS A 74 50.25 2.42 18.68
CA LYS A 74 50.40 2.20 20.13
C LYS A 74 50.38 0.70 20.50
N GLY A 75 50.31 -0.19 19.51
CA GLY A 75 50.24 -1.64 19.68
C GLY A 75 48.87 -2.14 20.17
N ARG A 76 47.80 -1.36 20.02
CA ARG A 76 46.43 -1.83 20.32
C ARG A 76 45.93 -2.65 19.13
N VAL A 77 45.70 -3.94 19.38
CA VAL A 77 45.25 -4.92 18.38
C VAL A 77 43.73 -5.04 18.48
N TYR A 78 43.03 -4.88 17.35
CA TYR A 78 41.58 -5.00 17.24
C TYR A 78 41.21 -6.27 16.47
N ALA A 79 40.37 -7.12 17.05
CA ALA A 79 39.89 -8.33 16.40
C ALA A 79 38.66 -8.02 15.53
N LEU A 80 38.77 -8.14 14.20
CA LEU A 80 37.73 -7.73 13.26
C LEU A 80 36.79 -8.90 12.91
N LYS A 81 37.35 -9.99 12.39
CA LYS A 81 36.61 -11.19 11.93
C LYS A 81 37.26 -12.46 12.44
N SER A 82 36.49 -13.54 12.55
CA SER A 82 37.02 -14.85 12.93
C SER A 82 38.09 -15.33 11.94
N GLY A 83 39.23 -15.78 12.44
CA GLY A 83 40.38 -16.20 11.64
C GLY A 83 41.65 -16.26 12.49
N SER A 84 42.80 -16.51 11.87
CA SER A 84 44.10 -16.43 12.53
C SER A 84 45.02 -15.52 11.72
N ALA A 85 45.78 -14.67 12.40
CA ALA A 85 46.76 -13.77 11.79
C ALA A 85 47.87 -13.44 12.78
N TYR A 86 48.97 -12.90 12.28
CA TYR A 86 50.10 -12.45 13.11
C TYR A 86 50.08 -10.94 13.28
N VAL A 87 50.34 -10.48 14.48
CA VAL A 87 50.78 -9.10 14.75
C VAL A 87 52.30 -9.10 14.73
N LYS A 88 52.89 -8.20 13.95
CA LYS A 88 54.34 -8.03 13.79
C LYS A 88 54.75 -6.70 14.40
N ALA A 89 55.69 -6.74 15.33
CA ALA A 89 56.36 -5.56 15.87
C ALA A 89 57.79 -5.54 15.33
N GLN A 90 58.10 -4.57 14.49
CA GLN A 90 59.44 -4.35 13.97
C GLN A 90 60.15 -3.34 14.86
N TYR A 91 61.31 -3.74 15.37
CA TYR A 91 62.16 -2.92 16.22
C TYR A 91 63.62 -3.15 15.84
N LYS A 92 64.29 -2.08 15.37
CA LYS A 92 65.58 -2.18 14.67
C LYS A 92 65.46 -3.18 13.50
N ASN A 93 66.43 -4.07 13.35
CA ASN A 93 66.47 -5.08 12.27
C ASN A 93 65.81 -6.42 12.64
N ARG A 94 64.96 -6.45 13.69
CA ARG A 94 64.29 -7.67 14.15
C ARG A 94 62.77 -7.53 14.11
N VAL A 95 62.09 -8.59 13.69
CA VAL A 95 60.63 -8.69 13.64
C VAL A 95 60.16 -9.67 14.70
N TYR A 96 59.37 -9.18 15.65
CA TYR A 96 58.76 -9.99 16.68
C TYR A 96 57.31 -10.29 16.31
N LYS A 97 56.90 -11.56 16.41
CA LYS A 97 55.58 -12.02 15.98
C LYS A 97 54.75 -12.47 17.18
N CYS A 98 53.47 -12.12 17.17
CA CYS A 98 52.46 -12.68 18.06
C CYS A 98 51.35 -13.31 17.22
N LYS A 99 51.09 -14.61 17.39
CA LYS A 99 49.96 -15.29 16.73
C LYS A 99 48.68 -14.87 17.42
N VAL A 100 47.71 -14.40 16.65
CA VAL A 100 46.40 -13.99 17.17
C VAL A 100 45.33 -14.84 16.50
N THR A 101 44.62 -15.61 17.31
CA THR A 101 43.47 -16.40 16.87
C THR A 101 42.18 -15.72 17.31
N VAL A 102 41.35 -15.34 16.35
CA VAL A 102 40.06 -14.69 16.59
C VAL A 102 38.95 -15.73 16.54
N VAL A 103 38.29 -15.93 17.67
CA VAL A 103 37.09 -16.74 17.81
C VAL A 103 35.87 -15.88 17.46
N GLY A 104 34.98 -16.44 16.64
CA GLY A 104 33.77 -15.75 16.22
C GLY A 104 32.91 -16.61 15.33
N PHE A 105 31.73 -16.10 14.97
CA PHE A 105 30.85 -16.73 14.00
C PHE A 105 31.23 -16.39 12.56
N ASN A 106 30.77 -17.21 11.62
CA ASN A 106 30.79 -16.90 10.19
C ASN A 106 30.01 -15.62 9.83
N ARG A 107 29.03 -15.22 10.65
CA ARG A 107 28.32 -13.94 10.55
C ARG A 107 28.07 -13.34 11.92
N GLN A 108 28.34 -12.04 12.06
CA GLN A 108 28.06 -11.29 13.30
C GLN A 108 26.64 -10.71 13.34
N LYS A 109 25.98 -10.62 12.16
CA LYS A 109 24.64 -10.10 11.95
C LYS A 109 23.88 -10.98 10.96
N LEU A 110 22.62 -11.27 11.24
CA LEU A 110 21.69 -12.00 10.37
C LEU A 110 20.36 -11.25 10.29
N THR A 111 19.82 -11.12 9.09
CA THR A 111 18.46 -10.66 8.83
C THR A 111 17.72 -11.78 8.12
N LEU A 112 16.61 -12.25 8.68
CA LEU A 112 15.81 -13.40 8.25
C LEU A 112 14.35 -13.00 8.09
N ALA A 113 13.60 -13.66 7.21
CA ALA A 113 12.14 -13.58 7.22
C ALA A 113 11.55 -14.53 8.27
N HIS A 114 10.24 -14.47 8.48
CA HIS A 114 9.54 -15.46 9.29
C HIS A 114 9.77 -16.87 8.71
N GLY A 115 10.14 -17.84 9.57
CA GLY A 115 10.31 -19.23 9.15
C GLY A 115 11.69 -19.58 8.59
N ASP A 116 12.43 -18.60 8.05
CA ASP A 116 13.78 -18.77 7.51
C ASP A 116 14.73 -19.42 8.52
N LYS A 117 15.67 -20.23 8.00
CA LYS A 117 16.70 -20.91 8.78
C LYS A 117 18.09 -20.54 8.30
N TYR A 118 19.03 -20.41 9.23
CA TYR A 118 20.45 -20.20 8.92
C TYR A 118 21.36 -20.92 9.92
N LYS A 119 22.38 -21.65 9.42
CA LYS A 119 23.39 -22.31 10.26
C LYS A 119 24.55 -21.36 10.60
N LEU A 120 24.58 -20.86 11.82
CA LEU A 120 25.74 -20.16 12.37
C LEU A 120 26.86 -21.17 12.64
N LYS A 121 28.05 -20.89 12.09
CA LYS A 121 29.24 -21.72 12.30
C LYS A 121 30.19 -20.98 13.24
N LEU A 122 30.48 -21.56 14.39
CA LEU A 122 31.55 -21.11 15.27
C LEU A 122 32.91 -21.51 14.67
N LYS A 123 33.85 -20.57 14.60
CA LYS A 123 35.22 -20.81 14.12
C LYS A 123 36.23 -20.68 15.26
N ASN A 124 37.29 -21.49 15.21
CA ASN A 124 38.44 -21.47 16.12
C ASN A 124 38.12 -21.75 17.60
N ALA A 125 36.99 -22.40 17.90
CA ALA A 125 36.61 -22.86 19.22
C ALA A 125 35.58 -23.99 19.14
N LYS A 126 35.44 -24.77 20.21
CA LYS A 126 34.36 -25.76 20.38
C LYS A 126 33.17 -25.11 21.09
N ALA A 127 31.96 -25.36 20.59
CA ALA A 127 30.72 -24.87 21.18
C ALA A 127 30.22 -25.83 22.27
N VAL A 128 29.76 -25.30 23.39
CA VAL A 128 29.17 -26.06 24.50
C VAL A 128 27.68 -25.78 24.63
N ARG A 129 27.26 -24.51 24.51
CA ARG A 129 25.86 -24.12 24.65
C ARG A 129 25.46 -23.07 23.64
N TRP A 130 24.27 -23.23 23.05
CA TRP A 130 23.63 -22.22 22.20
C TRP A 130 22.33 -21.77 22.84
N TYR A 131 22.07 -20.47 22.84
CA TYR A 131 20.79 -19.91 23.29
C TYR A 131 20.52 -18.57 22.60
N SER A 132 19.25 -18.18 22.56
CA SER A 132 18.82 -16.85 22.13
C SER A 132 18.43 -16.03 23.35
N LYS A 133 18.71 -14.72 23.35
CA LYS A 133 18.20 -13.81 24.38
C LYS A 133 16.68 -13.70 24.35
N ASP A 134 16.09 -13.82 23.17
CA ASP A 134 14.64 -13.86 22.97
C ASP A 134 14.30 -14.97 21.97
N PRO A 135 13.91 -16.16 22.46
CA PRO A 135 13.49 -17.28 21.62
C PRO A 135 12.19 -17.04 20.86
N LYS A 136 11.34 -16.08 21.27
CA LYS A 136 10.09 -15.73 20.57
C LYS A 136 10.40 -14.99 19.26
N VAL A 137 11.45 -14.16 19.24
CA VAL A 137 11.95 -13.52 18.01
C VAL A 137 12.73 -14.50 17.15
N ALA A 138 13.72 -15.20 17.71
CA ALA A 138 14.47 -16.23 16.97
C ALA A 138 14.97 -17.36 17.88
N LYS A 139 14.77 -18.61 17.45
CA LYS A 139 15.21 -19.81 18.19
C LYS A 139 16.51 -20.34 17.56
N VAL A 140 17.41 -20.89 18.39
CA VAL A 140 18.64 -21.54 17.92
C VAL A 140 18.70 -22.99 18.43
N SER A 141 19.12 -23.92 17.57
CA SER A 141 19.33 -25.32 17.96
C SER A 141 20.72 -25.54 18.60
N SER A 142 20.92 -26.71 19.22
CA SER A 142 22.23 -27.14 19.75
C SER A 142 23.33 -27.20 18.69
N LYS A 143 22.97 -27.37 17.42
CA LYS A 143 23.89 -27.39 16.25
C LYS A 143 24.10 -25.99 15.62
N GLY A 144 23.58 -24.92 16.23
CA GLY A 144 23.74 -23.54 15.76
C GLY A 144 22.81 -23.14 14.60
N VAL A 145 21.71 -23.86 14.36
CA VAL A 145 20.71 -23.48 13.36
C VAL A 145 19.74 -22.49 13.96
N VAL A 146 19.75 -21.26 13.46
CA VAL A 146 18.86 -20.16 13.87
C VAL A 146 17.61 -20.17 12.99
N LYS A 147 16.43 -20.11 13.58
CA LYS A 147 15.13 -19.97 12.89
C LYS A 147 14.44 -18.67 13.30
N GLY A 148 14.03 -17.85 12.33
CA GLY A 148 13.20 -16.65 12.57
C GLY A 148 11.77 -17.02 12.99
N LYS A 149 11.21 -16.33 13.98
CA LYS A 149 9.93 -16.68 14.61
C LYS A 149 8.92 -15.54 14.73
N LYS A 150 9.32 -14.37 15.20
CA LYS A 150 8.45 -13.18 15.26
C LYS A 150 9.25 -11.96 14.84
N THR A 151 8.63 -11.01 14.14
CA THR A 151 9.27 -9.75 13.78
C THR A 151 9.89 -9.10 15.03
N GLY A 152 11.16 -8.68 14.92
CA GLY A 152 11.89 -8.14 16.06
C GLY A 152 13.40 -8.31 15.96
N LYS A 153 14.08 -7.96 17.05
CA LYS A 153 15.54 -7.99 17.17
C LYS A 153 15.95 -8.80 18.39
N THR A 154 16.88 -9.73 18.22
CA THR A 154 17.43 -10.51 19.33
C THR A 154 18.93 -10.80 19.14
N THR A 155 19.54 -11.48 20.11
CA THR A 155 20.93 -11.90 20.03
C THR A 155 21.05 -13.39 20.31
N VAL A 156 21.63 -14.12 19.36
CA VAL A 156 22.03 -15.51 19.55
C VAL A 156 23.43 -15.56 20.17
N ILE A 157 23.59 -16.40 21.18
CA ILE A 157 24.82 -16.55 21.96
C ILE A 157 25.28 -18.00 21.94
N CYS A 158 26.56 -18.20 21.65
CA CYS A 158 27.26 -19.47 21.81
C CYS A 158 28.28 -19.34 22.94
N GLN A 159 28.24 -20.25 23.91
CA GLN A 159 29.28 -20.39 24.94
C GLN A 159 30.29 -21.43 24.48
N THR A 160 31.56 -21.06 24.47
CA THR A 160 32.67 -21.96 24.10
C THR A 160 33.13 -22.81 25.28
N SER A 161 33.91 -23.87 25.00
CA SER A 161 34.55 -24.69 26.05
C SER A 161 35.45 -23.90 27.00
N SER A 162 36.01 -22.78 26.53
CA SER A 162 36.78 -21.82 27.34
C SER A 162 35.93 -20.78 28.10
N GLY A 163 34.61 -20.98 28.18
CA GLY A 163 33.68 -20.08 28.88
C GLY A 163 33.35 -18.78 28.16
N ARG A 164 33.89 -18.53 26.95
CA ARG A 164 33.67 -17.27 26.22
C ARG A 164 32.29 -17.23 25.58
N LYS A 165 31.62 -16.08 25.64
CA LYS A 165 30.32 -15.85 24.99
C LYS A 165 30.49 -15.15 23.64
N ILE A 166 30.16 -15.83 22.55
CA ILE A 166 30.18 -15.32 21.18
C ILE A 166 28.77 -14.92 20.78
N LYS A 167 28.60 -13.72 20.22
CA LYS A 167 27.28 -13.11 19.96
C LYS A 167 27.03 -12.88 18.46
N CYS A 168 25.79 -13.08 18.02
CA CYS A 168 25.28 -12.71 16.71
C CYS A 168 23.99 -11.90 16.88
N LYS A 169 23.91 -10.71 16.30
CA LYS A 169 22.66 -9.93 16.24
C LYS A 169 21.74 -10.56 15.18
N VAL A 170 20.52 -10.88 15.55
CA VAL A 170 19.51 -11.48 14.67
C VAL A 170 18.32 -10.54 14.55
N TYR A 171 17.93 -10.30 13.32
CA TYR A 171 16.84 -9.45 12.88
C TYR A 171 15.83 -10.36 12.17
N VAL A 172 14.56 -10.31 12.57
CA VAL A 172 13.47 -10.97 11.84
C VAL A 172 12.64 -9.86 11.22
N ALA A 173 12.77 -9.71 9.90
CA ALA A 173 12.20 -8.61 9.16
C ALA A 173 10.76 -8.91 8.72
N SER A 174 9.96 -7.86 8.56
CA SER A 174 8.58 -7.92 8.04
C SER A 174 8.26 -6.65 7.25
N LEU A 175 7.28 -6.73 6.36
CA LEU A 175 6.73 -5.54 5.70
C LEU A 175 5.73 -4.83 6.61
N SER A 176 5.59 -3.53 6.44
CA SER A 176 4.55 -2.68 7.04
C SER A 176 3.95 -1.80 5.96
N ASN A 177 2.68 -1.43 6.11
CA ASN A 177 1.94 -0.59 5.17
C ASN A 177 1.80 -1.18 3.75
N ALA A 178 1.98 -2.50 3.58
CA ALA A 178 1.71 -3.18 2.32
C ALA A 178 0.19 -3.23 2.08
N ALA A 179 -0.26 -2.80 0.90
CA ALA A 179 -1.66 -2.85 0.48
C ALA A 179 -1.90 -4.05 -0.44
N SER A 180 -3.08 -4.67 -0.34
CA SER A 180 -3.51 -5.69 -1.30
C SER A 180 -4.05 -5.08 -2.60
N GLU A 181 -4.54 -3.83 -2.55
CA GLU A 181 -5.11 -3.12 -3.71
C GLU A 181 -4.68 -1.64 -3.73
N MET A 182 -4.45 -1.08 -4.92
CA MET A 182 -4.16 0.34 -5.16
C MET A 182 -4.86 0.84 -6.43
N VAL A 183 -5.24 2.11 -6.45
CA VAL A 183 -5.83 2.79 -7.61
C VAL A 183 -4.71 3.32 -8.52
N ILE A 184 -4.87 3.21 -9.85
CA ILE A 184 -3.92 3.78 -10.84
C ILE A 184 -3.59 5.24 -10.51
N GLY A 185 -2.31 5.61 -10.66
CA GLY A 185 -1.80 6.96 -10.38
C GLY A 185 -1.45 7.20 -8.91
N THR A 186 -1.92 6.35 -7.98
CA THR A 186 -1.60 6.49 -6.56
C THR A 186 -0.23 5.93 -6.22
N SER A 187 0.36 6.47 -5.15
CA SER A 187 1.64 6.02 -4.60
C SER A 187 1.50 5.68 -3.12
N ARG A 188 2.27 4.69 -2.65
CA ARG A 188 2.25 4.25 -1.25
C ARG A 188 3.64 3.84 -0.79
N LYS A 189 4.05 4.31 0.39
CA LYS A 189 5.29 3.88 1.03
C LYS A 189 5.10 2.54 1.74
N VAL A 190 5.94 1.55 1.39
CA VAL A 190 6.01 0.27 2.11
C VAL A 190 7.33 0.20 2.88
N ASP A 191 7.24 -0.03 4.18
CA ASP A 191 8.40 -0.06 5.07
C ASP A 191 8.85 -1.49 5.38
N VAL A 192 10.14 -1.65 5.66
CA VAL A 192 10.71 -2.90 6.17
C VAL A 192 11.07 -2.72 7.63
N LEU A 193 10.29 -3.36 8.50
CA LEU A 193 10.55 -3.36 9.93
C LEU A 193 11.66 -4.35 10.28
N ASN A 194 12.40 -4.03 11.35
CA ASN A 194 13.35 -4.93 11.99
C ASN A 194 14.39 -5.54 11.04
N THR A 195 14.90 -4.79 10.06
CA THR A 195 16.05 -5.20 9.27
C THR A 195 17.36 -4.61 9.83
N GLY A 196 18.46 -5.36 9.65
CA GLY A 196 19.81 -4.88 9.87
C GLY A 196 20.58 -4.61 8.57
N ASN A 197 19.95 -4.76 7.40
CA ASN A 197 20.59 -4.70 6.09
C ASN A 197 19.85 -3.71 5.17
N ALA A 198 20.55 -3.20 4.15
CA ALA A 198 19.91 -2.45 3.08
C ALA A 198 18.84 -3.31 2.38
N CYS A 199 17.81 -2.65 1.89
CA CYS A 199 16.70 -3.26 1.16
C CYS A 199 16.94 -3.11 -0.34
N ALA A 200 16.67 -4.18 -1.08
CA ALA A 200 16.64 -4.16 -2.54
C ALA A 200 15.22 -4.52 -2.97
N TRP A 201 14.52 -3.56 -3.56
CA TRP A 201 13.13 -3.69 -3.98
C TRP A 201 13.02 -4.08 -5.45
N SER A 202 11.96 -4.81 -5.79
CA SER A 202 11.61 -5.10 -7.18
C SER A 202 10.12 -5.41 -7.32
N SER A 203 9.57 -5.18 -8.52
CA SER A 203 8.22 -5.60 -8.93
C SER A 203 8.33 -6.76 -9.92
N SER A 204 7.39 -7.71 -9.90
CA SER A 204 7.36 -8.78 -10.91
C SER A 204 6.78 -8.32 -12.25
N ALA A 205 5.98 -7.26 -12.24
CA ALA A 205 5.39 -6.61 -13.41
C ALA A 205 5.44 -5.09 -13.18
N SER A 206 6.49 -4.45 -13.70
CA SER A 206 6.76 -3.01 -13.49
C SER A 206 5.85 -2.11 -14.32
N ASP A 207 5.21 -2.62 -15.36
CA ASP A 207 4.15 -1.95 -16.12
C ASP A 207 2.85 -1.85 -15.31
N VAL A 208 2.59 -2.80 -14.41
CA VAL A 208 1.45 -2.77 -13.47
C VAL A 208 1.75 -1.84 -12.28
N ALA A 209 2.88 -2.04 -11.60
CA ALA A 209 3.33 -1.13 -10.54
C ALA A 209 4.86 -1.14 -10.40
N THR A 210 5.46 0.04 -10.19
CA THR A 210 6.89 0.18 -9.88
C THR A 210 7.13 0.27 -8.38
N VAL A 211 8.38 0.06 -7.96
CA VAL A 211 8.82 0.29 -6.59
C VAL A 211 10.20 0.97 -6.60
N ALA A 212 10.31 2.11 -5.93
CA ALA A 212 11.55 2.87 -5.80
C ALA A 212 12.50 2.23 -4.76
N PRO A 213 13.81 2.57 -4.76
CA PRO A 213 14.78 2.01 -3.81
C PRO A 213 14.45 2.25 -2.33
N ASP A 214 13.66 3.27 -2.05
CA ASP A 214 13.21 3.64 -0.71
C ASP A 214 11.98 2.83 -0.25
N GLY A 215 11.33 2.06 -1.13
CA GLY A 215 10.11 1.29 -0.85
C GLY A 215 8.81 1.98 -1.26
N THR A 216 8.87 3.12 -1.96
CA THR A 216 7.67 3.79 -2.51
C THR A 216 7.17 3.04 -3.74
N VAL A 217 5.94 2.54 -3.67
CA VAL A 217 5.26 1.77 -4.72
C VAL A 217 4.31 2.70 -5.47
N GLN A 218 4.36 2.70 -6.81
CA GLN A 218 3.47 3.49 -7.66
C GLN A 218 2.62 2.57 -8.54
N ALA A 219 1.30 2.76 -8.52
CA ALA A 219 0.34 2.01 -9.32
C ALA A 219 0.21 2.63 -10.72
N ILE A 220 0.45 1.85 -11.77
CA ILE A 220 0.60 2.38 -13.15
C ILE A 220 -0.53 1.87 -14.06
N LYS A 221 -0.80 0.57 -14.04
CA LYS A 221 -1.74 -0.07 -14.97
C LYS A 221 -2.59 -1.11 -14.27
N ASN A 222 -3.84 -1.22 -14.67
CA ASN A 222 -4.76 -2.25 -14.18
C ASN A 222 -4.14 -3.65 -14.35
N GLY A 223 -4.16 -4.45 -13.29
CA GLY A 223 -3.53 -5.76 -13.28
C GLY A 223 -3.10 -6.22 -11.89
N THR A 224 -2.32 -7.30 -11.81
CA THR A 224 -1.77 -7.80 -10.54
C THR A 224 -0.26 -7.96 -10.66
N THR A 225 0.47 -7.59 -9.60
CA THR A 225 1.93 -7.76 -9.50
C THR A 225 2.33 -8.24 -8.10
N THR A 226 3.57 -8.68 -7.95
CA THR A 226 4.19 -8.99 -6.65
C THR A 226 5.33 -8.03 -6.39
N ILE A 227 5.22 -7.26 -5.31
CA ILE A 227 6.31 -6.41 -4.83
C ILE A 227 7.18 -7.22 -3.88
N ARG A 228 8.50 -7.19 -4.08
CA ARG A 228 9.50 -7.96 -3.33
C ARG A 228 10.54 -7.05 -2.72
N CYS A 229 10.99 -7.39 -1.51
CA CYS A 229 12.15 -6.79 -0.87
C CYS A 229 13.13 -7.87 -0.39
N LYS A 230 14.36 -7.81 -0.90
CA LYS A 230 15.49 -8.61 -0.39
C LYS A 230 16.27 -7.80 0.63
N THR A 231 16.48 -8.35 1.84
CA THR A 231 17.29 -7.70 2.87
C THR A 231 18.08 -8.72 3.69
N GLY A 232 19.41 -8.72 3.53
CA GLY A 232 20.28 -9.72 4.13
C GLY A 232 20.01 -11.13 3.58
N LYS A 233 19.40 -12.00 4.39
CA LYS A 233 18.94 -13.33 3.95
C LYS A 233 17.42 -13.43 3.85
N ALA A 234 16.68 -12.42 4.31
CA ALA A 234 15.25 -12.35 4.19
C ALA A 234 14.84 -12.03 2.73
N SER A 235 13.80 -12.71 2.26
CA SER A 235 13.04 -12.35 1.06
C SER A 235 11.59 -12.13 1.48
N LEU A 236 11.15 -10.88 1.43
CA LEU A 236 9.79 -10.47 1.78
C LEU A 236 9.01 -10.16 0.49
N SER A 237 7.71 -10.44 0.46
CA SER A 237 6.87 -10.10 -0.68
C SER A 237 5.40 -9.99 -0.31
N TYR A 238 4.64 -9.27 -1.12
CA TYR A 238 3.18 -9.24 -1.09
C TYR A 238 2.62 -9.11 -2.52
N SER A 239 1.40 -9.57 -2.73
CA SER A 239 0.67 -9.37 -3.99
C SER A 239 -0.10 -8.05 -3.94
N LEU A 240 -0.06 -7.30 -5.03
CA LEU A 240 -0.73 -6.03 -5.23
C LEU A 240 -1.61 -6.11 -6.48
N LYS A 241 -2.90 -5.81 -6.32
CA LYS A 241 -3.83 -5.57 -7.43
C LYS A 241 -3.92 -4.07 -7.68
N VAL A 242 -3.68 -3.64 -8.91
CA VAL A 242 -3.88 -2.26 -9.34
C VAL A 242 -5.20 -2.20 -10.10
N ILE A 243 -6.06 -1.25 -9.73
CA ILE A 243 -7.39 -1.06 -10.32
C ILE A 243 -7.50 0.32 -10.98
N ASN A 244 -8.30 0.40 -12.05
CA ASN A 244 -8.72 1.67 -12.63
C ASN A 244 -10.18 1.93 -12.25
N PRO A 245 -10.47 2.74 -11.21
CA PRO A 245 -11.84 3.07 -10.84
C PRO A 245 -12.53 3.93 -11.90
N ASN A 246 -11.81 4.47 -12.91
CA ASN A 246 -12.37 5.28 -14.00
C ASN A 246 -12.52 4.47 -15.31
N ASN A 247 -12.44 3.15 -15.27
CA ASN A 247 -12.69 2.26 -16.42
C ASN A 247 -13.37 0.96 -16.00
N ILE A 248 -14.39 1.10 -15.15
CA ILE A 248 -15.25 0.03 -14.68
C ILE A 248 -16.36 -0.19 -15.71
N VAL A 249 -16.55 -1.45 -16.10
CA VAL A 249 -17.65 -1.90 -16.95
C VAL A 249 -18.38 -3.06 -16.29
N THR A 250 -19.65 -3.22 -16.62
CA THR A 250 -20.46 -4.38 -16.22
C THR A 250 -20.61 -5.31 -17.42
N GLU A 251 -20.30 -6.59 -17.24
CA GLU A 251 -20.44 -7.58 -18.31
C GLU A 251 -21.91 -7.67 -18.75
N LYS A 252 -22.21 -7.37 -20.02
CA LYS A 252 -23.59 -7.34 -20.52
C LYS A 252 -24.31 -8.67 -20.31
N ALA A 253 -23.60 -9.78 -20.44
CA ALA A 253 -24.14 -11.12 -20.23
C ALA A 253 -24.56 -11.41 -18.77
N SER A 254 -24.05 -10.63 -17.81
CA SER A 254 -24.43 -10.74 -16.39
C SER A 254 -25.74 -10.01 -16.05
N LEU A 255 -26.22 -9.15 -16.94
CA LEU A 255 -27.44 -8.35 -16.74
C LEU A 255 -28.69 -9.16 -17.13
N PRO A 256 -29.86 -8.89 -16.50
CA PRO A 256 -31.10 -9.58 -16.82
C PRO A 256 -31.48 -9.47 -18.31
N ALA A 257 -31.78 -10.61 -18.94
CA ALA A 257 -32.18 -10.68 -20.36
C ALA A 257 -33.67 -10.37 -20.61
N ASP A 258 -34.51 -10.50 -19.58
CA ASP A 258 -35.91 -10.10 -19.59
C ASP A 258 -36.15 -9.13 -18.44
N THR A 259 -36.62 -7.94 -18.77
CA THR A 259 -36.94 -6.90 -17.80
C THR A 259 -38.36 -6.38 -17.98
N SER A 260 -39.29 -7.25 -18.36
CA SER A 260 -40.71 -6.91 -18.54
C SER A 260 -41.48 -6.70 -17.23
N ALA A 261 -40.96 -7.20 -16.11
CA ALA A 261 -41.57 -7.07 -14.79
C ALA A 261 -41.82 -5.60 -14.38
N ASP A 262 -42.80 -5.42 -13.49
CA ASP A 262 -43.14 -4.11 -12.93
C ASP A 262 -42.02 -3.55 -12.03
N SER A 263 -41.13 -4.41 -11.54
CA SER A 263 -39.87 -4.03 -10.90
C SER A 263 -38.76 -5.04 -11.23
N VAL A 264 -37.52 -4.56 -11.38
CA VAL A 264 -36.33 -5.38 -11.58
C VAL A 264 -35.14 -4.80 -10.84
N THR A 265 -34.32 -5.66 -10.24
CA THR A 265 -33.04 -5.27 -9.62
C THR A 265 -31.87 -5.55 -10.55
N VAL A 266 -30.92 -4.62 -10.61
CA VAL A 266 -29.71 -4.73 -11.42
C VAL A 266 -28.48 -4.40 -10.59
N THR A 267 -27.42 -5.20 -10.72
CA THR A 267 -26.15 -4.94 -10.06
C THR A 267 -25.14 -4.44 -11.07
N ILE A 268 -24.56 -3.27 -10.81
CA ILE A 268 -23.59 -2.58 -11.65
C ILE A 268 -22.23 -2.62 -10.95
N ASN A 269 -21.21 -3.03 -11.70
CA ASN A 269 -19.84 -2.94 -11.25
C ASN A 269 -19.49 -1.47 -10.97
N SER A 270 -19.01 -1.20 -9.76
CA SER A 270 -18.66 0.16 -9.32
C SER A 270 -17.60 0.09 -8.22
N TYR A 271 -16.97 1.22 -7.96
CA TYR A 271 -15.94 1.35 -6.92
C TYR A 271 -16.43 2.23 -5.77
N PRO A 272 -16.16 1.88 -4.50
CA PRO A 272 -15.37 0.73 -4.03
C PRO A 272 -16.11 -0.62 -4.02
N THR A 273 -17.42 -0.61 -4.17
CA THR A 273 -18.26 -1.81 -4.14
C THR A 273 -19.32 -1.70 -5.22
N ASN A 274 -19.71 -2.84 -5.79
CA ASN A 274 -20.83 -2.93 -6.72
C ASN A 274 -22.11 -2.31 -6.13
N LYS A 275 -22.94 -1.74 -7.00
CA LYS A 275 -24.18 -1.04 -6.64
C LYS A 275 -25.37 -1.78 -7.22
N THR A 276 -26.38 -2.02 -6.39
CA THR A 276 -27.64 -2.62 -6.82
C THR A 276 -28.69 -1.53 -6.91
N TYR A 277 -29.31 -1.39 -8.07
CA TYR A 277 -30.43 -0.47 -8.32
C TYR A 277 -31.72 -1.25 -8.50
N THR A 278 -32.83 -0.69 -8.06
CA THR A 278 -34.18 -1.18 -8.37
C THR A 278 -34.81 -0.26 -9.40
N ILE A 279 -35.31 -0.82 -10.50
CA ILE A 279 -35.96 -0.07 -11.57
C ILE A 279 -37.45 -0.43 -11.54
N TRP A 280 -38.29 0.55 -11.24
CA TRP A 280 -39.73 0.40 -11.21
C TRP A 280 -40.37 0.87 -12.51
N LYS A 281 -41.44 0.20 -12.92
CA LYS A 281 -42.35 0.64 -13.97
C LYS A 281 -43.20 1.79 -13.46
N GLN A 282 -43.17 2.95 -14.10
CA GLN A 282 -43.88 4.13 -13.59
C GLN A 282 -45.40 3.94 -13.54
N ASN A 283 -45.97 3.15 -14.47
CA ASN A 283 -47.41 2.84 -14.53
C ASN A 283 -47.76 1.46 -13.95
N ALA A 284 -46.92 0.88 -13.09
CA ALA A 284 -47.31 -0.29 -12.30
C ALA A 284 -48.55 0.06 -11.45
N LYS A 285 -49.43 -0.91 -11.23
CA LYS A 285 -50.66 -0.72 -10.44
C LYS A 285 -50.36 -0.15 -9.05
N GLU A 286 -49.30 -0.61 -8.40
CA GLU A 286 -48.89 -0.18 -7.06
C GLU A 286 -48.28 1.24 -7.02
N ASN A 287 -47.85 1.74 -8.18
CA ASN A 287 -47.32 3.09 -8.33
C ASN A 287 -48.41 4.12 -8.61
N ILE A 288 -49.67 3.73 -8.80
CA ILE A 288 -50.76 4.68 -9.03
C ILE A 288 -51.07 5.42 -7.73
N ILE A 289 -51.10 6.75 -7.80
CA ILE A 289 -51.55 7.62 -6.71
C ILE A 289 -53.06 7.71 -6.80
N GLU A 290 -53.78 7.36 -5.73
CA GLU A 290 -55.24 7.26 -5.75
C GLU A 290 -55.93 8.58 -6.13
N SER A 291 -55.42 9.70 -5.63
CA SER A 291 -55.94 11.04 -5.94
C SER A 291 -55.48 11.59 -7.29
N LEU A 292 -54.49 10.96 -7.93
CA LEU A 292 -53.86 11.41 -9.19
C LEU A 292 -53.56 10.20 -10.10
N PRO A 293 -54.59 9.44 -10.52
CA PRO A 293 -54.39 8.15 -11.18
C PRO A 293 -53.66 8.20 -12.54
N HIS A 294 -53.67 9.34 -13.23
CA HIS A 294 -53.00 9.53 -14.53
C HIS A 294 -51.59 10.13 -14.39
N TYR A 295 -51.22 10.66 -13.21
CA TYR A 295 -49.93 11.32 -13.02
C TYR A 295 -48.75 10.36 -13.15
N MET A 296 -48.72 9.28 -12.37
CA MET A 296 -47.60 8.33 -12.43
C MET A 296 -47.47 7.65 -13.80
N PRO A 297 -48.57 7.25 -14.48
CA PRO A 297 -48.50 6.81 -15.86
C PRO A 297 -48.00 7.84 -16.87
N GLY A 298 -48.38 9.11 -16.72
CA GLY A 298 -48.05 10.17 -17.68
C GLY A 298 -46.72 10.86 -17.42
N HIS A 299 -46.46 11.26 -16.19
CA HIS A 299 -45.36 12.13 -15.75
C HIS A 299 -44.48 11.50 -14.65
N GLY A 300 -44.71 10.25 -14.23
CA GLY A 300 -43.93 9.59 -13.17
C GLY A 300 -42.47 9.25 -13.49
N CYS A 301 -41.96 9.62 -14.67
CA CYS A 301 -40.63 9.24 -15.13
C CYS A 301 -39.51 9.77 -14.23
N SER A 302 -39.52 11.07 -13.91
CA SER A 302 -38.51 11.71 -13.06
C SER A 302 -38.49 11.13 -11.64
N ALA A 303 -39.65 10.96 -11.02
CA ALA A 303 -39.76 10.34 -9.70
C ALA A 303 -39.23 8.89 -9.72
N SER A 304 -39.59 8.12 -10.74
CA SER A 304 -39.15 6.72 -10.87
C SER A 304 -37.64 6.59 -11.14
N SER A 305 -37.05 7.49 -11.94
CA SER A 305 -35.61 7.57 -12.17
C SER A 305 -34.83 7.99 -10.92
N LEU A 306 -35.36 8.94 -10.15
CA LEU A 306 -34.79 9.34 -8.87
C LEU A 306 -34.89 8.19 -7.84
N ALA A 307 -36.02 7.50 -7.72
CA ALA A 307 -36.17 6.32 -6.87
C ALA A 307 -35.12 5.26 -7.22
N CYS A 308 -34.91 5.01 -8.51
CA CYS A 308 -33.88 4.09 -9.00
C CYS A 308 -32.51 4.47 -8.45
N VAL A 309 -32.09 5.73 -8.60
CA VAL A 309 -30.81 6.21 -8.06
C VAL A 309 -30.73 6.09 -6.53
N LEU A 310 -31.77 6.52 -5.81
CA LEU A 310 -31.80 6.45 -4.35
C LEU A 310 -31.74 5.01 -3.82
N SER A 311 -32.25 4.02 -4.56
CA SER A 311 -32.15 2.62 -4.15
C SER A 311 -30.69 2.14 -4.09
N GLY A 312 -29.82 2.64 -4.97
CA GLY A 312 -28.40 2.29 -5.02
C GLY A 312 -27.48 3.15 -4.14
N TYR A 313 -27.96 4.30 -3.63
CA TYR A 313 -27.14 5.24 -2.85
C TYR A 313 -27.64 5.52 -1.43
N ALA A 314 -28.93 5.36 -1.18
CA ALA A 314 -29.57 5.77 0.07
C ALA A 314 -30.44 4.67 0.69
N GLY A 315 -30.36 3.43 0.17
CA GLY A 315 -31.14 2.30 0.66
C GLY A 315 -32.65 2.49 0.49
N PHE A 316 -33.07 3.27 -0.50
CA PHE A 316 -34.48 3.56 -0.75
C PHE A 316 -35.22 2.30 -1.23
N THR A 317 -36.21 1.85 -0.46
CA THR A 317 -37.00 0.64 -0.74
C THR A 317 -38.48 0.93 -1.02
N GLN A 318 -38.89 2.21 -0.97
CA GLN A 318 -40.29 2.59 -1.21
C GLN A 318 -40.60 2.61 -2.71
N LEU A 319 -41.89 2.63 -3.05
CA LEU A 319 -42.36 2.79 -4.41
C LEU A 319 -42.14 4.24 -4.90
N PRO A 320 -41.90 4.46 -6.22
CA PRO A 320 -41.75 5.81 -6.79
C PRO A 320 -42.83 6.83 -6.38
N ARG A 321 -44.09 6.43 -6.19
CA ARG A 321 -45.14 7.34 -5.72
C ARG A 321 -44.85 7.97 -4.35
N TYR A 322 -44.07 7.31 -3.50
CA TYR A 322 -43.64 7.85 -2.20
C TYR A 322 -42.76 9.11 -2.36
N ILE A 323 -41.99 9.19 -3.45
CA ILE A 323 -41.23 10.41 -3.74
C ILE A 323 -42.20 11.58 -3.92
N VAL A 324 -43.24 11.37 -4.71
CA VAL A 324 -44.26 12.37 -4.98
C VAL A 324 -45.05 12.73 -3.73
N GLU A 325 -45.65 11.74 -3.07
CA GLU A 325 -46.60 11.93 -1.96
C GLU A 325 -45.93 12.45 -0.69
N ASN A 326 -44.68 12.08 -0.43
CA ASN A 326 -44.02 12.34 0.84
C ASN A 326 -42.75 13.16 0.69
N VAL A 327 -41.82 12.75 -0.19
CA VAL A 327 -40.50 13.40 -0.26
C VAL A 327 -40.62 14.81 -0.83
N GLU A 328 -41.25 14.94 -2.00
CA GLU A 328 -41.47 16.24 -2.64
C GLU A 328 -42.37 17.14 -1.79
N PHE A 329 -43.42 16.59 -1.16
CA PHE A 329 -44.29 17.34 -0.26
C PHE A 329 -43.51 17.98 0.90
N ASN A 330 -42.69 17.18 1.59
CA ASN A 330 -41.92 17.64 2.73
C ASN A 330 -40.81 18.63 2.35
N LEU A 331 -40.23 18.49 1.15
CA LEU A 331 -39.14 19.36 0.71
C LEU A 331 -39.62 20.66 0.07
N PHE A 332 -40.71 20.63 -0.70
CA PHE A 332 -41.12 21.75 -1.55
C PHE A 332 -42.38 22.47 -1.06
N GLY A 333 -43.09 21.93 -0.07
CA GLY A 333 -44.17 22.62 0.65
C GLY A 333 -45.20 23.27 -0.29
N SER A 334 -45.27 24.60 -0.28
CA SER A 334 -46.23 25.37 -1.10
C SER A 334 -46.07 25.15 -2.62
N GLU A 335 -44.84 24.92 -3.11
CA GLU A 335 -44.62 24.62 -4.54
C GLU A 335 -45.23 23.28 -4.91
N TRP A 336 -45.12 22.28 -4.02
CA TRP A 336 -45.80 20.99 -4.18
C TRP A 336 -47.31 21.15 -4.21
N VAL A 337 -47.88 21.86 -3.23
CA VAL A 337 -49.33 22.08 -3.14
C VAL A 337 -49.84 22.76 -4.41
N THR A 338 -49.11 23.76 -4.90
CA THR A 338 -49.46 24.46 -6.15
C THR A 338 -49.44 23.51 -7.34
N ASN A 339 -48.36 22.72 -7.51
CA ASN A 339 -48.22 21.81 -8.64
C ASN A 339 -49.28 20.70 -8.65
N TYR A 340 -49.50 20.07 -7.50
CA TYR A 340 -50.40 18.91 -7.38
C TYR A 340 -51.87 19.29 -7.14
N SER A 341 -52.19 20.59 -7.06
CA SER A 341 -53.57 21.09 -7.15
C SER A 341 -54.13 21.13 -8.58
N LYS A 342 -53.27 20.94 -9.60
CA LYS A 342 -53.67 20.87 -11.01
C LYS A 342 -54.56 19.64 -11.25
N LYS A 343 -55.44 19.73 -12.26
CA LYS A 343 -56.37 18.65 -12.59
C LYS A 343 -55.62 17.45 -13.15
N ASP A 344 -55.73 16.29 -12.52
CA ASP A 344 -55.22 15.07 -13.12
C ASP A 344 -56.15 14.56 -14.22
N THR A 345 -55.73 14.73 -15.47
CA THR A 345 -56.50 14.33 -16.67
C THR A 345 -55.61 13.48 -17.58
N ASP A 346 -56.19 12.91 -18.65
CA ASP A 346 -55.45 12.23 -19.72
C ASP A 346 -54.56 13.18 -20.56
N SER A 347 -54.80 14.49 -20.49
CA SER A 347 -53.98 15.51 -21.14
C SER A 347 -52.72 15.79 -20.33
N SER A 348 -51.55 15.71 -20.99
CA SER A 348 -50.26 16.06 -20.38
C SER A 348 -50.14 17.54 -20.03
N LYS A 349 -50.95 18.42 -20.60
CA LYS A 349 -50.87 19.87 -20.38
C LYS A 349 -51.55 20.34 -19.09
N ASP A 350 -52.54 19.57 -18.63
CA ASP A 350 -53.44 20.01 -17.56
C ASP A 350 -53.11 19.37 -16.21
N ARG A 351 -52.29 18.31 -16.22
CA ARG A 351 -51.88 17.53 -15.04
C ARG A 351 -50.66 18.12 -14.32
N PRO A 352 -50.36 17.69 -13.08
CA PRO A 352 -49.16 18.10 -12.35
C PRO A 352 -47.88 17.89 -13.16
N ASP A 353 -46.93 18.82 -13.06
CA ASP A 353 -45.65 18.73 -13.75
C ASP A 353 -44.70 17.79 -13.00
N PRO A 354 -43.87 16.99 -13.71
CA PRO A 354 -42.86 16.16 -13.07
C PRO A 354 -41.79 17.01 -12.37
N ILE A 355 -41.17 16.47 -11.33
CA ILE A 355 -39.97 17.07 -10.73
C ILE A 355 -38.87 17.30 -11.79
N SER A 356 -38.28 18.49 -11.79
CA SER A 356 -37.23 18.90 -12.73
C SER A 356 -35.87 18.32 -12.32
N LEU A 357 -34.85 18.43 -13.17
CA LEU A 357 -33.49 18.09 -12.77
C LEU A 357 -33.02 18.90 -11.55
N TYR A 358 -33.41 20.18 -11.43
CA TYR A 358 -33.09 20.98 -10.24
C TYR A 358 -33.82 20.47 -9.00
N GLY A 359 -35.11 20.14 -9.10
CA GLY A 359 -35.84 19.52 -7.98
C GLY A 359 -35.21 18.19 -7.55
N ILE A 360 -34.79 17.36 -8.53
CA ILE A 360 -34.09 16.10 -8.27
C ILE A 360 -32.82 16.33 -7.43
N THR A 361 -32.04 17.38 -7.70
CA THR A 361 -30.85 17.65 -6.88
C THR A 361 -31.18 17.98 -5.44
N LYS A 362 -32.30 18.67 -5.19
CA LYS A 362 -32.77 18.94 -3.81
C LYS A 362 -33.17 17.68 -3.07
N VAL A 363 -33.74 16.70 -3.76
CA VAL A 363 -33.96 15.39 -3.16
C VAL A 363 -32.64 14.68 -2.91
N LEU A 364 -31.70 14.64 -3.88
CA LEU A 364 -30.39 14.03 -3.68
C LEU A 364 -29.63 14.64 -2.48
N GLU A 365 -29.67 15.96 -2.32
CA GLU A 365 -29.12 16.68 -1.15
C GLU A 365 -29.72 16.18 0.16
N SER A 366 -31.05 16.04 0.23
CA SER A 366 -31.74 15.57 1.43
C SER A 366 -31.39 14.13 1.84
N TYR A 367 -30.96 13.30 0.89
CA TYR A 367 -30.48 11.94 1.10
C TYR A 367 -28.94 11.84 1.23
N HIS A 368 -28.24 12.97 1.31
CA HIS A 368 -26.77 13.04 1.38
C HIS A 368 -26.06 12.36 0.20
N VAL A 369 -26.68 12.38 -0.98
CA VAL A 369 -26.10 11.87 -2.22
C VAL A 369 -25.47 13.04 -2.96
N GLY A 370 -24.14 13.00 -3.12
CA GLY A 370 -23.41 14.01 -3.90
C GLY A 370 -23.88 14.05 -5.36
N TYR A 371 -23.76 15.20 -6.02
CA TYR A 371 -24.18 15.35 -7.41
C TYR A 371 -23.43 16.51 -8.10
N LYS A 372 -23.43 16.50 -9.43
CA LYS A 372 -23.11 17.66 -10.28
C LYS A 372 -24.22 17.84 -11.31
N LEU A 373 -24.92 18.96 -11.25
CA LEU A 373 -25.95 19.34 -12.22
C LEU A 373 -25.31 20.08 -13.39
N VAL A 374 -25.42 19.52 -14.58
CA VAL A 374 -24.97 20.14 -15.83
C VAL A 374 -26.19 20.55 -16.63
N ARG A 375 -26.30 21.85 -16.91
CA ARG A 375 -27.50 22.46 -17.48
C ARG A 375 -27.32 22.81 -18.94
N ASP A 376 -26.17 23.39 -19.25
CA ASP A 376 -25.71 23.69 -20.60
C ASP A 376 -24.42 22.91 -20.87
N PHE A 377 -24.24 22.46 -22.10
CA PHE A 377 -23.11 21.63 -22.51
C PHE A 377 -22.91 21.67 -24.03
N ASP A 378 -21.66 21.56 -24.45
CA ASP A 378 -21.32 21.14 -25.81
C ASP A 378 -21.25 19.61 -25.90
N ASP A 379 -21.47 19.09 -27.10
CA ASP A 379 -21.62 17.64 -27.32
C ASP A 379 -20.32 16.85 -27.06
N VAL A 380 -19.16 17.41 -27.37
CA VAL A 380 -17.87 16.71 -27.23
C VAL A 380 -17.47 16.59 -25.77
N SER A 381 -17.62 17.68 -25.01
CA SER A 381 -17.36 17.70 -23.58
C SER A 381 -18.35 16.82 -22.83
N ALA A 382 -19.65 16.88 -23.16
CA ALA A 382 -20.67 16.05 -22.53
C ALA A 382 -20.43 14.55 -22.79
N LEU A 383 -20.09 14.17 -24.03
CA LEU A 383 -19.76 12.79 -24.37
C LEU A 383 -18.62 12.27 -23.48
N THR A 384 -17.53 13.03 -23.41
CA THR A 384 -16.34 12.67 -22.63
C THR A 384 -16.63 12.61 -21.13
N GLU A 385 -17.32 13.62 -20.60
CA GLU A 385 -17.65 13.70 -19.18
C GLU A 385 -18.57 12.57 -18.73
N ILE A 386 -19.65 12.32 -19.47
CA ILE A 386 -20.61 11.25 -19.14
C ILE A 386 -19.95 9.89 -19.28
N GLU A 387 -19.16 9.64 -20.34
CA GLU A 387 -18.48 8.35 -20.50
C GLU A 387 -17.52 8.06 -19.35
N ASN A 388 -16.68 9.04 -18.98
CA ASN A 388 -15.75 8.90 -17.87
C ASN A 388 -16.48 8.69 -16.55
N HIS A 389 -17.59 9.40 -16.32
CA HIS A 389 -18.41 9.23 -15.13
C HIS A 389 -19.07 7.86 -15.06
N LEU A 390 -19.69 7.38 -16.14
CA LEU A 390 -20.30 6.04 -16.19
C LEU A 390 -19.27 4.92 -16.02
N LYS A 391 -18.04 5.14 -16.48
CA LYS A 391 -16.90 4.25 -16.24
C LYS A 391 -16.38 4.26 -14.79
N THR A 392 -16.99 5.04 -13.90
CA THR A 392 -16.82 4.87 -12.45
C THR A 392 -17.87 3.94 -11.81
N GLY A 393 -18.86 3.51 -12.61
CA GLY A 393 -20.04 2.78 -12.13
C GLY A 393 -21.04 3.65 -11.36
N ASN A 394 -20.88 4.98 -11.43
CA ASN A 394 -21.83 5.96 -10.92
C ASN A 394 -22.86 6.32 -12.02
N PRO A 395 -24.13 6.59 -11.67
CA PRO A 395 -25.17 6.82 -12.65
C PRO A 395 -25.26 8.29 -13.10
N VAL A 396 -25.97 8.50 -14.20
CA VAL A 396 -26.35 9.81 -14.73
C VAL A 396 -27.87 9.87 -14.88
N ILE A 397 -28.53 10.86 -14.28
CA ILE A 397 -29.94 11.15 -14.55
C ILE A 397 -30.00 12.16 -15.69
N PHE A 398 -30.81 11.93 -16.70
CA PHE A 398 -30.86 12.76 -17.90
C PHE A 398 -32.26 12.84 -18.48
N ILE A 399 -32.50 13.84 -19.33
CA ILE A 399 -33.77 14.01 -20.05
C ILE A 399 -33.51 13.93 -21.55
N VAL A 400 -34.41 13.25 -22.25
CA VAL A 400 -34.42 13.13 -23.71
C VAL A 400 -35.64 13.80 -24.33
N ASP A 401 -35.49 14.24 -25.57
CA ASP A 401 -36.56 14.69 -26.47
C ASP A 401 -37.00 13.52 -27.39
N ASN A 402 -38.11 13.70 -28.11
CA ASN A 402 -38.63 12.72 -29.07
C ASN A 402 -37.88 12.70 -30.40
N GLU A 403 -37.06 13.73 -30.65
CA GLU A 403 -36.24 13.90 -31.84
C GLU A 403 -34.76 14.06 -31.47
N SER A 404 -33.89 13.37 -32.22
CA SER A 404 -32.44 13.45 -32.05
C SER A 404 -31.88 14.63 -32.84
N ARG A 405 -31.01 15.42 -32.19
CA ARG A 405 -30.20 16.47 -32.83
C ARG A 405 -29.14 15.93 -33.78
N PHE A 406 -28.77 14.65 -33.66
CA PHE A 406 -27.76 14.01 -34.51
C PHE A 406 -28.35 13.16 -35.63
N GLY A 407 -29.69 13.22 -35.82
CA GLY A 407 -30.42 12.22 -36.59
C GLY A 407 -30.66 10.94 -35.78
N GLY A 408 -31.70 10.20 -36.15
CA GLY A 408 -32.16 9.03 -35.41
C GLY A 408 -33.64 8.76 -35.63
N LEU A 409 -34.14 7.67 -35.07
CA LEU A 409 -35.56 7.32 -35.15
C LEU A 409 -36.39 8.27 -34.28
N LYS A 410 -37.33 9.00 -34.90
CA LYS A 410 -38.32 9.79 -34.15
C LYS A 410 -39.12 8.87 -33.22
N ASN A 411 -39.40 9.35 -32.02
CA ASN A 411 -40.12 8.63 -30.97
C ASN A 411 -39.43 7.35 -30.45
N LYS A 412 -38.12 7.17 -30.67
CA LYS A 412 -37.39 6.01 -30.17
C LYS A 412 -37.45 5.91 -28.65
N TRP A 413 -37.08 6.99 -27.97
CA TRP A 413 -36.96 7.02 -26.51
C TRP A 413 -38.16 7.65 -25.80
N THR A 414 -39.01 8.41 -26.50
CA THR A 414 -40.19 9.07 -25.95
C THR A 414 -41.01 9.73 -27.06
N SER A 415 -42.31 9.94 -26.86
CA SER A 415 -43.14 10.74 -27.77
C SER A 415 -43.12 12.25 -27.47
N SER A 416 -42.54 12.65 -26.32
CA SER A 416 -42.34 14.04 -25.90
C SER A 416 -41.03 14.15 -25.12
N TYR A 417 -41.05 14.59 -23.86
CA TYR A 417 -39.88 14.57 -22.97
C TYR A 417 -39.91 13.36 -22.05
N HIS A 418 -38.74 12.87 -21.65
CA HIS A 418 -38.68 11.73 -20.73
C HIS A 418 -37.40 11.72 -19.90
N CYS A 419 -37.53 11.48 -18.61
CA CYS A 419 -36.40 11.31 -17.70
C CYS A 419 -36.01 9.83 -17.59
N MET A 420 -34.71 9.54 -17.71
CA MET A 420 -34.13 8.21 -17.59
C MET A 420 -32.84 8.25 -16.77
N THR A 421 -32.31 7.07 -16.47
CA THR A 421 -31.04 6.93 -15.74
C THR A 421 -30.07 6.06 -16.53
N MET A 422 -28.89 6.58 -16.85
CA MET A 422 -27.75 5.78 -17.29
C MET A 422 -27.10 5.19 -16.04
N LEU A 423 -27.00 3.87 -15.94
CA LEU A 423 -26.51 3.20 -14.74
C LEU A 423 -25.00 2.91 -14.79
N GLY A 424 -24.42 2.78 -15.98
CA GLY A 424 -23.01 2.48 -16.19
C GLY A 424 -22.72 2.08 -17.63
N MET A 425 -21.48 1.68 -17.90
CA MET A 425 -21.05 1.15 -19.20
C MET A 425 -20.97 -0.38 -19.19
N THR A 426 -21.30 -0.99 -20.33
CA THR A 426 -21.06 -2.41 -20.59
C THR A 426 -19.64 -2.66 -21.15
N ASP A 427 -19.19 -3.91 -21.09
CA ASP A 427 -17.98 -4.40 -21.75
C ASP A 427 -18.05 -4.38 -23.29
N THR A 428 -19.26 -4.23 -23.86
CA THR A 428 -19.52 -4.03 -25.29
C THR A 428 -19.63 -2.56 -25.71
N ASN A 429 -19.25 -1.62 -24.83
CA ASN A 429 -19.26 -0.17 -25.07
C ASN A 429 -20.66 0.44 -25.29
N GLU A 430 -21.70 -0.18 -24.74
CA GLU A 430 -23.05 0.36 -24.67
C GLU A 430 -23.37 0.88 -23.27
N VAL A 431 -24.17 1.94 -23.18
CA VAL A 431 -24.72 2.45 -21.93
C VAL A 431 -25.84 1.53 -21.44
N ILE A 432 -25.86 1.24 -20.14
CA ILE A 432 -26.94 0.53 -19.46
C ILE A 432 -27.99 1.58 -19.06
N VAL A 433 -29.12 1.63 -19.77
CA VAL A 433 -30.17 2.63 -19.54
C VAL A 433 -31.31 2.00 -18.75
N ALA A 434 -31.58 2.53 -17.55
CA ALA A 434 -32.81 2.29 -16.82
C ALA A 434 -33.91 3.23 -17.31
N ASP A 435 -34.94 2.66 -17.91
CA ASP A 435 -36.11 3.35 -18.43
C ASP A 435 -37.39 2.76 -17.81
N THR A 436 -38.14 3.61 -17.14
CA THR A 436 -39.29 3.25 -16.29
C THR A 436 -40.58 3.05 -17.10
N VAL A 437 -40.52 3.26 -18.41
CA VAL A 437 -41.66 3.16 -19.34
C VAL A 437 -41.54 1.95 -20.27
N ASN A 438 -42.66 1.32 -20.58
CA ASN A 438 -42.73 0.30 -21.63
C ASN A 438 -42.49 0.93 -23.00
N ARG A 439 -41.55 0.37 -23.77
CA ARG A 439 -41.21 0.85 -25.11
C ARG A 439 -41.53 -0.20 -26.15
N SER A 440 -41.53 0.24 -27.41
CA SER A 440 -41.81 -0.64 -28.55
C SER A 440 -40.97 -1.92 -28.49
N THR A 441 -41.64 -3.07 -28.46
CA THR A 441 -41.00 -4.39 -28.49
C THR A 441 -40.28 -4.64 -29.82
N SER A 442 -40.65 -3.94 -30.90
CA SER A 442 -39.91 -4.01 -32.17
C SER A 442 -38.54 -3.33 -32.11
N ILE A 443 -38.35 -2.36 -31.20
CA ILE A 443 -37.10 -1.61 -31.06
C ILE A 443 -36.24 -2.21 -29.94
N PHE A 444 -36.85 -2.49 -28.78
CA PHE A 444 -36.13 -2.92 -27.58
C PHE A 444 -36.40 -4.37 -27.18
N GLY A 445 -37.24 -5.12 -27.88
CA GLY A 445 -37.55 -6.51 -27.51
C GLY A 445 -38.22 -6.64 -26.13
N LYS A 446 -37.82 -7.67 -25.37
CA LYS A 446 -38.31 -7.94 -23.99
C LYS A 446 -37.64 -7.05 -22.93
N ASN A 447 -36.73 -6.19 -23.34
CA ASN A 447 -35.95 -5.31 -22.48
C ASN A 447 -36.73 -4.01 -22.17
N GLN A 448 -37.72 -4.13 -21.28
CA GLN A 448 -38.64 -3.04 -20.99
C GLN A 448 -38.14 -2.07 -19.91
N ARG A 449 -37.31 -2.52 -18.95
CA ARG A 449 -36.70 -1.64 -17.92
C ARG A 449 -35.23 -1.31 -18.17
N ILE A 450 -34.45 -2.26 -18.69
CA ILE A 450 -33.04 -2.03 -19.03
C ILE A 450 -32.92 -1.98 -20.54
N LYS A 451 -32.28 -0.97 -21.10
CA LYS A 451 -32.04 -0.82 -22.54
C LYS A 451 -30.55 -0.55 -22.77
N TYR A 452 -30.09 -0.81 -23.99
CA TYR A 452 -28.69 -0.63 -24.38
C TYR A 452 -28.60 0.26 -25.60
N ALA A 453 -27.69 1.24 -25.56
CA ALA A 453 -27.41 2.10 -26.69
C ALA A 453 -26.00 2.69 -26.59
N PRO A 454 -25.35 3.05 -27.71
CA PRO A 454 -24.15 3.87 -27.68
C PRO A 454 -24.44 5.22 -27.00
N LEU A 455 -23.49 5.74 -26.21
CA LEU A 455 -23.67 7.01 -25.52
C LEU A 455 -23.91 8.18 -26.50
N TYR A 456 -23.23 8.17 -27.65
CA TYR A 456 -23.41 9.15 -28.72
C TYR A 456 -24.87 9.23 -29.20
N GLU A 457 -25.56 8.10 -29.26
CA GLU A 457 -26.98 8.07 -29.64
C GLU A 457 -27.85 8.77 -28.58
N LEU A 458 -27.67 8.42 -27.31
CA LEU A 458 -28.43 9.01 -26.21
C LEU A 458 -28.20 10.52 -26.12
N LEU A 459 -26.95 10.97 -26.30
CA LEU A 459 -26.60 12.38 -26.32
C LEU A 459 -27.31 13.16 -27.44
N GLY A 460 -27.56 12.52 -28.58
CA GLY A 460 -28.34 13.11 -29.67
C GLY A 460 -29.77 13.46 -29.28
N TYR A 461 -30.39 12.64 -28.42
CA TYR A 461 -31.73 12.94 -27.89
C TYR A 461 -31.71 13.85 -26.65
N MET A 462 -30.57 14.05 -26.01
CA MET A 462 -30.41 15.04 -24.93
C MET A 462 -30.38 16.47 -25.48
N PHE A 463 -30.76 17.43 -24.65
CA PHE A 463 -30.75 18.85 -25.00
C PHE A 463 -30.24 19.72 -23.83
N PRO A 464 -29.43 20.77 -24.11
CA PRO A 464 -29.02 21.74 -23.11
C PRO A 464 -30.17 22.72 -22.79
N CYS A 465 -30.10 23.32 -21.60
CA CYS A 465 -30.94 24.44 -21.20
C CYS A 465 -30.46 25.75 -21.82
N THR A 466 -31.40 26.61 -22.19
CA THR A 466 -31.12 28.01 -22.52
C THR A 466 -31.20 28.93 -21.29
N ASN A 467 -31.95 28.53 -20.26
CA ASN A 467 -32.04 29.21 -18.97
C ASN A 467 -31.39 28.38 -17.88
N THR A 468 -30.07 28.51 -17.74
CA THR A 468 -29.24 27.73 -16.81
C THR A 468 -29.42 28.13 -15.34
N THR A 469 -29.99 29.32 -15.07
CA THR A 469 -30.20 29.85 -13.71
C THR A 469 -31.56 29.51 -13.11
N SER A 470 -32.46 28.86 -13.87
CA SER A 470 -33.76 28.44 -13.36
C SER A 470 -33.63 27.50 -12.16
N THR A 471 -34.35 27.82 -11.09
CA THR A 471 -34.46 27.04 -9.85
C THR A 471 -35.84 26.40 -9.68
N SER A 472 -36.61 26.28 -10.77
CA SER A 472 -37.92 25.62 -10.71
C SER A 472 -37.76 24.16 -10.30
N VAL A 473 -38.37 23.76 -9.19
CA VAL A 473 -38.31 22.36 -8.71
C VAL A 473 -39.17 21.42 -9.55
N TYR A 474 -40.17 21.95 -10.27
CA TYR A 474 -40.96 21.21 -11.25
C TYR A 474 -40.62 21.61 -12.68
N TRP A 475 -40.92 20.73 -13.63
CA TRP A 475 -40.75 20.98 -15.05
C TRP A 475 -41.45 22.26 -15.47
N SER A 476 -40.73 23.12 -16.17
CA SER A 476 -41.23 24.42 -16.65
C SER A 476 -40.91 24.66 -18.13
N GLY A 477 -40.70 23.57 -18.88
CA GLY A 477 -40.40 23.58 -20.31
C GLY A 477 -38.94 23.31 -20.66
N LYS A 478 -38.71 23.10 -21.97
CA LYS A 478 -37.42 22.68 -22.56
C LYS A 478 -36.25 23.60 -22.16
N GLY A 479 -36.46 24.92 -22.26
CA GLY A 479 -35.41 25.91 -21.97
C GLY A 479 -34.89 25.91 -20.54
N SER A 480 -35.67 25.39 -19.59
CA SER A 480 -35.35 25.39 -18.15
C SER A 480 -35.22 23.98 -17.55
N SER A 481 -35.29 22.92 -18.35
CA SER A 481 -35.36 21.55 -17.79
C SER A 481 -34.38 20.57 -18.43
N GLY A 482 -33.71 20.92 -19.52
CA GLY A 482 -32.63 20.13 -20.13
C GLY A 482 -31.40 19.96 -19.24
N GLY A 483 -30.43 19.20 -19.75
CA GLY A 483 -29.20 18.85 -19.03
C GLY A 483 -29.17 17.41 -18.51
N TYR A 484 -28.27 17.18 -17.56
CA TYR A 484 -28.09 15.90 -16.87
C TYR A 484 -27.48 16.11 -15.48
N ILE A 485 -27.56 15.08 -14.64
CA ILE A 485 -27.00 15.04 -13.30
C ILE A 485 -26.00 13.90 -13.23
N LEU A 486 -24.73 14.21 -13.01
CA LEU A 486 -23.75 13.21 -12.60
C LEU A 486 -24.01 12.92 -11.12
N VAL A 487 -24.38 11.70 -10.78
CA VAL A 487 -24.64 11.30 -9.39
C VAL A 487 -23.34 10.84 -8.75
N ASN A 488 -23.03 11.38 -7.58
CA ASN A 488 -21.84 11.07 -6.78
C ASN A 488 -20.53 11.11 -7.58
N PRO A 489 -20.22 12.22 -8.28
CA PRO A 489 -18.97 12.35 -9.02
C PRO A 489 -17.80 12.21 -8.05
N GLN A 490 -16.75 11.49 -8.46
CA GLN A 490 -15.50 11.40 -7.69
C GLN A 490 -14.85 12.79 -7.70
N GLY A 491 -14.57 13.33 -6.52
CA GLY A 491 -13.97 14.66 -6.33
C GLY A 491 -12.49 14.74 -6.68
#